data_AF-A0AAF0I1N6-F1
#
_entry.id   AF-A0AAF0I1N6-F1
#
_cell.length_a   1.000
_cell.length_b   1.000
_cell.length_c   1.000
_cell.angle_alpha   90.00
_cell.angle_beta   90.00
_cell.angle_gamma   90.00
#
_symmetry.space_group_name_H-M   'P 1'
#
loop_
_entity.id
_entity.type
_entity.pdbx_description
1 polymer ?
#
loop_
_entity_poly.entity_id
_entity_poly.type
_entity_poly.pdbx_seq_one_letter_code
_entity_poly.pdbx_strand_id
1 'polypeptide(L)'
;MNEMYLEFIEIKGQTDALLLQLSEGKYKDPNTFINNYIHLQKVYCRFRPYLADINFVEWAVVKDKTTLVEIVMTGRAIMCMHNFHNTLSRTIQEKR
;
A
#
# COMPACT_ATOMS: atom_id res chain seq x y z
N MET A 1 -16.18 -15.44 6.45
CA MET A 1 -15.28 -14.65 7.32
C MET A 1 -13.87 -15.20 7.34
N ASN A 2 -13.61 -16.46 7.70
CA ASN A 2 -12.23 -16.98 7.73
C ASN A 2 -11.51 -16.93 6.37
N GLU A 3 -12.17 -17.32 5.27
CA GLU A 3 -11.57 -17.26 3.92
C GLU A 3 -11.28 -15.81 3.49
N MET A 4 -12.24 -14.90 3.66
CA MET A 4 -12.05 -13.47 3.40
C MET A 4 -10.88 -12.89 4.21
N TYR A 5 -10.72 -13.33 5.47
CA TYR A 5 -9.61 -12.89 6.31
C TYR A 5 -8.27 -13.45 5.84
N LEU A 6 -8.21 -14.71 5.38
CA LEU A 6 -6.99 -15.28 4.81
C LEU A 6 -6.55 -14.53 3.56
N GLU A 7 -7.47 -14.23 2.64
CA GLU A 7 -7.18 -13.43 1.45
C GLU A 7 -6.73 -12.01 1.83
N PHE A 8 -7.37 -11.40 2.83
CA PHE A 8 -6.99 -10.10 3.36
C PHE A 8 -5.55 -10.09 3.93
N ILE A 9 -5.19 -11.12 4.69
CA ILE A 9 -3.83 -11.28 5.24
C ILE A 9 -2.81 -11.57 4.13
N GLU A 10 -3.18 -12.31 3.09
CA GLU A 10 -2.31 -12.53 1.94
C GLU A 10 -1.98 -11.22 1.22
N ILE A 11 -3.00 -10.37 1.00
CA ILE A 11 -2.79 -9.03 0.42
C ILE A 11 -1.88 -8.20 1.33
N LYS A 12 -2.06 -8.27 2.66
CA LYS A 12 -1.20 -7.59 3.63
C LYS A 12 0.26 -8.04 3.51
N GLY A 13 0.52 -9.35 3.48
CA GLY A 13 1.87 -9.88 3.31
C GLY A 13 2.52 -9.40 2.01
N GLN A 14 1.75 -9.34 0.91
CA GLN A 14 2.25 -8.78 -0.35
C GLN A 14 2.57 -7.28 -0.24
N THR A 15 1.72 -6.48 0.41
CA THR A 15 2.01 -5.05 0.62
C THR A 15 3.21 -4.83 1.53
N ASP A 16 3.39 -5.63 2.57
CA ASP A 16 4.52 -5.52 3.50
C ASP A 16 5.84 -5.85 2.82
N ALA A 17 5.87 -6.90 2.00
CA ALA A 17 7.06 -7.26 1.23
C ALA A 17 7.48 -6.13 0.28
N LEU A 18 6.51 -5.49 -0.40
CA LEU A 18 6.77 -4.37 -1.29
C LEU A 18 7.20 -3.10 -0.53
N LEU A 19 6.58 -2.82 0.62
CA LEU A 19 6.99 -1.71 1.49
C LEU A 19 8.43 -1.90 1.99
N LEU A 20 8.78 -3.10 2.46
CA LEU A 20 10.12 -3.43 2.92
C LEU A 20 11.15 -3.24 1.82
N GLN A 21 10.84 -3.71 0.60
CA GLN A 21 11.68 -3.45 -0.56
C GLN A 21 11.82 -1.95 -0.79
N LEU A 22 10.73 -1.17 -0.79
CA LEU A 22 10.79 0.27 -1.04
C LEU A 22 11.56 1.04 0.04
N SER A 23 11.47 0.64 1.30
CA SER A 23 12.12 1.33 2.42
C SER A 23 13.60 0.95 2.58
N GLU A 24 13.96 -0.31 2.33
CA GLU A 24 15.30 -0.84 2.65
C GLU A 24 16.05 -1.40 1.43
N GLY A 25 15.40 -1.45 0.27
CA GLY A 25 15.96 -1.98 -0.96
C GLY A 25 17.16 -1.18 -1.45
N LYS A 26 18.25 -1.90 -1.75
CA LYS A 26 19.44 -1.32 -2.39
C LYS A 26 19.27 -1.36 -3.91
N TYR A 27 18.63 -0.32 -4.45
CA TYR A 27 18.35 -0.20 -5.87
C TYR A 27 19.58 0.27 -6.65
N LYS A 28 19.95 -0.47 -7.71
CA LYS A 28 20.96 -0.03 -8.69
C LYS A 28 20.37 0.87 -9.79
N ASP A 29 19.06 0.77 -10.00
CA ASP A 29 18.32 1.46 -11.06
C ASP A 29 17.01 2.05 -10.50
N PRO A 30 16.76 3.36 -10.68
CA PRO A 30 15.50 4.01 -10.29
C PRO A 30 14.25 3.33 -10.85
N ASN A 31 14.30 2.69 -12.03
CA ASN A 31 13.11 2.03 -12.58
C ASN A 31 12.64 0.86 -11.71
N THR A 32 13.55 0.18 -11.01
CA THR A 32 13.18 -0.91 -10.10
C THR A 32 12.37 -0.38 -8.91
N PHE A 33 12.78 0.76 -8.34
CA PHE A 33 12.01 1.44 -7.30
C PHE A 33 10.61 1.83 -7.80
N ILE A 34 10.53 2.45 -8.99
CA ILE A 34 9.26 2.88 -9.60
C ILE A 34 8.35 1.68 -9.85
N ASN A 35 8.89 0.57 -10.37
CA ASN A 35 8.13 -0.65 -10.63
C ASN A 35 7.56 -1.25 -9.34
N ASN A 36 8.36 -1.29 -8.27
CA ASN A 36 7.92 -1.75 -6.95
C ASN A 36 6.84 -0.84 -6.37
N TYR A 37 6.97 0.47 -6.55
CA TYR A 37 5.98 1.44 -6.09
C TYR A 37 4.64 1.29 -6.82
N ILE A 38 4.67 1.12 -8.15
CA ILE A 38 3.47 0.84 -8.95
C ILE A 38 2.82 -0.49 -8.53
N HIS A 39 3.63 -1.51 -8.24
CA HIS A 39 3.11 -2.78 -7.73
C HIS A 39 2.44 -2.62 -6.37
N LEU A 40 3.06 -1.86 -5.45
CA LEU A 40 2.48 -1.59 -4.14
C LEU A 40 1.10 -0.92 -4.27
N GLN A 41 0.96 0.08 -5.15
CA GLN A 41 -0.33 0.73 -5.41
C GLN A 41 -1.39 -0.27 -5.88
N LYS A 42 -1.04 -1.13 -6.85
CA LYS A 42 -1.97 -2.14 -7.40
C LYS A 42 -2.41 -3.15 -6.34
N VAL A 43 -1.47 -3.68 -5.55
CA VAL A 43 -1.78 -4.64 -4.49
C VAL A 43 -2.62 -3.97 -3.41
N TYR A 44 -2.28 -2.75 -2.99
CA TYR A 44 -3.04 -2.00 -1.99
C TYR A 44 -4.50 -1.78 -2.40
N CYS A 45 -4.77 -1.50 -3.67
CA CYS A 45 -6.14 -1.35 -4.17
C CYS A 45 -7.00 -2.61 -3.98
N ARG A 46 -6.41 -3.80 -3.82
CA ARG A 46 -7.14 -5.05 -3.56
C ARG A 46 -7.80 -5.09 -2.18
N PHE A 47 -7.42 -4.21 -1.25
CA PHE A 47 -8.12 -4.07 0.03
C PHE A 47 -9.51 -3.47 -0.07
N ARG A 48 -9.82 -2.75 -1.17
CA ARG A 48 -11.07 -2.02 -1.34
C ARG A 48 -12.36 -2.83 -1.06
N PRO A 49 -12.58 -4.02 -1.64
CA PRO A 49 -13.79 -4.80 -1.36
C PRO A 49 -13.93 -5.17 0.12
N TYR A 50 -12.83 -5.45 0.82
CA TYR A 50 -12.83 -5.80 2.24
C TYR A 50 -13.12 -4.60 3.13
N LEU A 51 -12.48 -3.46 2.85
CA LEU A 51 -12.66 -2.23 3.62
C LEU A 51 -14.02 -1.55 3.33
N ALA A 52 -14.69 -1.92 2.24
CA ALA A 52 -16.04 -1.47 1.93
C ALA A 52 -17.13 -2.32 2.61
N ASP A 53 -16.81 -3.52 3.10
CA ASP A 53 -17.73 -4.37 3.84
C ASP A 53 -17.69 -4.05 5.34
N ILE A 54 -18.72 -3.35 5.84
CA ILE A 54 -18.81 -2.96 7.24
C ILE A 54 -18.79 -4.15 8.20
N ASN A 55 -19.41 -5.28 7.81
CA ASN A 55 -19.44 -6.47 8.66
C ASN A 55 -18.05 -7.09 8.80
N PHE A 56 -17.30 -7.11 7.70
CA PHE A 56 -15.89 -7.53 7.73
C PHE A 56 -15.05 -6.60 8.59
N VAL A 57 -15.20 -5.28 8.43
CA VAL A 57 -14.45 -4.28 9.20
C VAL A 57 -14.75 -4.40 10.70
N GLU A 58 -16.01 -4.46 11.10
CA GLU A 58 -16.41 -4.61 12.51
C GLU A 58 -15.86 -5.91 13.12
N TRP A 59 -15.96 -7.02 12.37
CA TRP A 59 -15.39 -8.29 12.79
C TRP A 59 -13.86 -8.22 12.93
N ALA A 60 -13.18 -7.62 11.96
CA ALA A 60 -11.73 -7.47 11.95
C ALA A 60 -11.24 -6.52 13.05
N VAL A 61 -12.00 -5.48 13.42
CA VAL A 61 -11.65 -4.59 14.55
C VAL A 61 -11.60 -5.37 15.87
N VAL A 62 -12.50 -6.33 16.07
CA VAL A 62 -12.49 -7.16 17.28
C VAL A 62 -11.39 -8.22 17.22
N LYS A 63 -11.13 -8.79 16.04
CA LYS A 63 -10.24 -9.93 15.87
C LYS A 63 -8.76 -9.54 15.73
N ASP A 64 -8.48 -8.52 14.92
CA ASP A 64 -7.14 -8.06 14.56
C ASP A 64 -7.17 -6.57 14.14
N LYS A 65 -7.32 -5.70 15.15
CA LYS A 65 -7.25 -4.26 14.97
C LYS A 65 -5.89 -3.78 14.45
N THR A 66 -4.81 -4.47 14.80
CA THR A 66 -3.45 -4.06 14.46
C THR A 66 -3.25 -4.09 12.94
N THR A 67 -3.66 -5.18 12.28
CA THR A 67 -3.58 -5.28 10.82
C THR A 67 -4.34 -4.15 10.12
N LEU A 68 -5.54 -3.80 10.61
CA LEU A 68 -6.31 -2.68 10.04
C LEU A 68 -5.56 -1.35 10.14
N VAL A 69 -4.92 -1.08 11.28
CA VAL A 69 -4.11 0.14 11.47
C VAL A 69 -2.92 0.14 10.52
N GLU A 70 -2.19 -0.96 10.39
CA GLU A 70 -1.05 -1.07 9.48
C GLU A 70 -1.43 -0.83 8.01
N ILE A 71 -2.61 -1.28 7.58
CA ILE A 71 -3.14 -1.03 6.23
C ILE A 71 -3.46 0.45 6.03
N VAL A 72 -4.04 1.12 7.04
CA VAL A 72 -4.25 2.58 6.98
C VAL A 72 -2.92 3.31 6.87
N MET A 73 -1.91 2.92 7.66
CA MET A 73 -0.58 3.51 7.61
C MET A 73 0.10 3.30 6.26
N THR A 74 -0.03 2.10 5.68
CA THR A 74 0.44 1.80 4.32
C THR A 74 -0.20 2.73 3.29
N GLY A 75 -1.51 2.95 3.38
CA GLY A 75 -2.22 3.90 2.52
C GLY A 75 -1.70 5.32 2.63
N ARG A 76 -1.40 5.78 3.85
CA ARG A 76 -0.78 7.10 4.09
C ARG A 76 0.61 7.20 3.47
N ALA A 77 1.44 6.17 3.60
CA ALA A 77 2.77 6.14 2.97
C ALA A 77 2.67 6.26 1.44
N ILE A 78 1.74 5.51 0.82
CA ILE A 78 1.48 5.60 -0.63
C ILE A 78 1.02 7.02 -1.00
N MET A 79 0.10 7.62 -0.26
CA MET A 79 -0.37 8.99 -0.52
C MET A 79 0.78 10.02 -0.46
N CYS A 80 1.65 9.92 0.56
CA CYS A 80 2.82 10.79 0.70
C CYS A 80 3.77 10.68 -0.51
N MET A 81 4.10 9.44 -0.91
CA MET A 81 4.97 9.20 -2.07
C MET A 81 4.34 9.68 -3.38
N HIS A 82 3.04 9.47 -3.56
CA HIS A 82 2.31 9.95 -4.73
C HIS A 82 2.33 11.48 -4.82
N ASN A 83 2.09 12.16 -3.69
CA ASN A 83 2.13 13.62 -3.64
C ASN A 83 3.54 14.17 -3.91
N PHE A 84 4.58 13.50 -3.40
CA PHE A 84 5.97 13.84 -3.67
C PHE A 84 6.29 13.72 -5.16
N HIS A 85 5.90 12.61 -5.80
CA HIS A 85 6.08 12.39 -7.24
C HIS A 85 5.38 13.46 -8.10
N ASN A 86 4.14 13.80 -7.76
CA ASN A 86 3.38 14.83 -8.48
C ASN A 86 4.04 16.21 -8.36
N THR A 87 4.55 16.55 -7.17
CA THR A 87 5.29 17.80 -6.93
C THR A 87 6.54 17.87 -7.81
N LEU A 88 7.37 16.82 -7.80
CA LEU A 88 8.59 16.78 -8.63
C LEU A 88 8.27 16.91 -10.12
N SER A 89 7.22 16.25 -10.59
CA SER A 89 6.83 16.26 -12.00
C SER A 89 6.43 17.67 -12.48
N ARG A 90 5.70 18.42 -11.65
CA ARG A 90 5.35 19.82 -11.93
C ARG A 90 6.58 20.72 -11.98
N THR A 91 7.48 20.60 -11.01
CA THR A 91 8.72 21.40 -10.98
C THR A 91 9.62 21.15 -12.19
N ILE A 92 9.66 19.93 -12.72
CA ILE A 92 10.43 19.61 -13.93
C ILE A 92 9.79 20.23 -15.18
N GLN A 93 8.46 20.26 -15.26
CA GLN A 93 7.73 20.87 -16.37
C GLN A 93 7.85 22.40 -16.38
N GLU A 94 7.88 23.05 -15.22
CA GLU A 94 8.05 24.51 -15.09
C GLU A 94 9.47 25.00 -15.41
N LYS A 95 10.47 24.10 -15.43
CA LYS A 95 11.88 24.40 -15.74
C LYS A 95 12.26 24.15 -17.21
N ARG A 96 11.33 23.69 -18.04
CA ARG A 96 11.52 23.45 -19.48
C ARG A 96 10.77 24.50 -20.28
#